data_AF-A0A3D0ZFU0-F1
#
_entry.id   AF-A0A3D0ZFU0-F1
#
_cell.length_a   1.000
_cell.length_b   1.000
_cell.length_c   1.000
_cell.angle_alpha   90.00
_cell.angle_beta   90.00
_cell.angle_gamma   90.00
#
_symmetry.space_group_name_H-M   'P 1'
#
loop_
_entity.id
_entity.type
_entity.pdbx_description
1 polymer ?
#
loop_
_entity_poly.entity_id
_entity_poly.type
_entity_poly.pdbx_seq_one_letter_code
_entity_poly.pdbx_strand_id
1 'polypeptide(L)' 'MLADARRSAIVEAVVNNRAASVTDLATQLGVSPMTVRRDIEVLDEAGLVERVHGG' A
#
# COMPACT_ATOMS: atom_id res chain seq x y z
N MET A 1 -1.14 5.32 13.45
CA MET A 1 -1.95 5.67 12.26
C MET A 1 -3.14 4.72 12.16
N LEU A 2 -4.35 5.22 11.92
CA LEU A 2 -5.54 4.39 11.70
C LEU A 2 -5.42 3.63 10.37
N ALA A 3 -6.04 2.45 10.28
CA ALA A 3 -5.94 1.61 9.08
C ALA A 3 -6.46 2.32 7.82
N ASP A 4 -7.58 3.03 7.92
CA ASP A 4 -8.19 3.76 6.80
C ASP A 4 -7.27 4.87 6.28
N ALA A 5 -6.71 5.68 7.17
CA ALA A 5 -5.75 6.73 6.82
C ALA A 5 -4.51 6.15 6.13
N ARG A 6 -4.05 4.98 6.57
CA ARG A 6 -2.91 4.30 5.95
C ARG A 6 -3.24 3.79 4.55
N ARG A 7 -4.43 3.19 4.38
CA ARG A 7 -4.90 2.73 3.08
C ARG A 7 -5.05 3.88 2.09
N SER A 8 -5.58 5.04 2.52
CA SER A 8 -5.63 6.24 1.68
C SER A 8 -4.23 6.69 1.25
N ALA A 9 -3.26 6.71 2.15
CA ALA A 9 -1.87 7.07 1.82
C ALA A 9 -1.23 6.10 0.83
N ILE A 10 -1.53 4.79 0.92
CA ILE A 10 -1.06 3.79 -0.05
C ILE A 10 -1.63 4.07 -1.44
N VAL A 11 -2.94 4.36 -1.54
CA VAL A 11 -3.58 4.69 -2.83
C VAL A 11 -2.97 5.97 -3.42
N GLU A 12 -2.80 7.02 -2.62
CA GLU A 12 -2.14 8.26 -3.07
C GLU A 12 -0.73 8.00 -3.59
N ALA A 13 0.06 7.19 -2.89
CA ALA A 13 1.42 6.86 -3.32
C ALA A 13 1.43 6.17 -4.69
N VAL A 14 0.49 5.26 -4.96
CA VAL A 14 0.35 4.58 -6.25
C VAL A 14 -0.12 5.55 -7.34
N VAL A 15 -1.10 6.43 -7.05
CA VAL A 15 -1.60 7.42 -8.01
C VAL A 15 -0.49 8.41 -8.42
N ASN A 16 0.30 8.88 -7.44
CA ASN A 16 1.34 9.87 -7.68
C ASN A 16 2.58 9.28 -8.39
N ASN A 17 2.94 8.03 -8.08
CA ASN A 17 4.18 7.42 -8.57
C ASN A 17 3.97 6.32 -9.63
N ARG A 18 2.71 6.07 -10.04
CA ARG A 18 2.25 4.94 -10.88
C ARG A 18 2.42 3.55 -10.25
N ALA A 19 3.40 3.37 -9.38
CA ALA A 19 3.65 2.16 -8.62
C ALA A 19 4.35 2.51 -7.30
N ALA A 20 4.24 1.63 -6.31
CA ALA A 20 4.94 1.74 -5.05
C ALA A 20 5.34 0.35 -4.55
N SER A 21 6.54 0.23 -3.96
CA SER A 21 6.98 -1.03 -3.37
C SER A 21 6.47 -1.17 -1.93
N VAL A 22 6.25 -2.41 -1.49
CA VAL A 22 5.86 -2.72 -0.10
C VAL A 22 6.90 -2.18 0.89
N THR A 23 8.19 -2.30 0.55
CA THR A 23 9.30 -1.90 1.42
C THR A 23 9.36 -0.38 1.58
N ASP A 24 9.16 0.37 0.50
CA ASP A 24 9.14 1.84 0.55
C ASP A 24 7.94 2.34 1.34
N LEU A 25 6.75 1.79 1.07
CA LEU A 25 5.53 2.12 1.80
C LEU A 25 5.67 1.82 3.29
N ALA A 26 6.25 0.67 3.65
CA ALA A 26 6.49 0.31 5.04
C ALA A 26 7.40 1.31 5.75
N THR A 27 8.48 1.73 5.07
CA THR A 27 9.42 2.73 5.57
C THR A 27 8.76 4.09 5.73
N GLN A 28 8.03 4.57 4.71
CA GLN A 28 7.37 5.87 4.71
C GLN A 28 6.25 5.96 5.75
N LEU A 29 5.48 4.88 5.92
CA LEU A 29 4.31 4.84 6.81
C LEU A 29 4.68 4.41 8.24
N GLY A 30 5.92 3.98 8.48
CA GLY A 30 6.41 3.54 9.79
C GLY A 30 5.72 2.27 10.29
N VAL A 31 5.40 1.33 9.39
CA VAL A 31 4.72 0.07 9.71
C VAL A 31 5.51 -1.13 9.17
N SER A 32 5.16 -2.34 9.62
CA SER A 32 5.81 -3.55 9.09
C SER A 32 5.42 -3.82 7.63
N PRO A 33 6.29 -4.46 6.83
CA PRO A 33 5.94 -4.90 5.48
C PRO A 33 4.68 -5.78 5.43
N MET A 34 4.47 -6.64 6.44
CA MET A 34 3.26 -7.46 6.54
C MET A 34 1.99 -6.62 6.72
N THR A 35 2.08 -5.47 7.41
CA THR A 35 0.94 -4.55 7.54
C THR A 35 0.56 -3.97 6.18
N VAL A 36 1.56 -3.49 5.43
CA VAL A 36 1.35 -2.95 4.07
C VAL A 36 0.79 -4.02 3.13
N ARG A 37 1.32 -5.26 3.18
CA ARG A 37 0.79 -6.37 2.36
C ARG A 37 -0.69 -6.61 2.62
N ARG A 38 -1.11 -6.59 3.89
CA ARG A 38 -2.51 -6.78 4.28
C ARG A 38 -3.40 -5.61 3.87
N ASP A 39 -2.89 -4.39 3.93
CA ASP A 39 -3.61 -3.23 3.40
C ASP A 39 -3.75 -3.28 1.88
N ILE A 40 -2.70 -3.71 1.16
CA ILE A 40 -2.74 -3.91 -0.28
C ILE A 40 -3.75 -5.00 -0.64
N GLU A 41 -3.82 -6.11 0.09
CA GLU A 41 -4.86 -7.15 -0.12
C GLU A 41 -6.26 -6.56 -0.04
N VAL A 42 -6.56 -5.77 0.99
CA VAL A 42 -7.86 -5.12 1.15
C VAL A 42 -8.15 -4.12 0.02
N LEU A 43 -7.13 -3.37 -0.43
CA LEU A 43 -7.28 -2.39 -1.51
C LEU A 43 -7.42 -3.04 -2.89
N ASP A 44 -6.73 -4.16 -3.12
CA ASP A 44 -6.76 -4.97 -4.35
C ASP A 44 -8.13 -5.65 -4.49
N GLU A 45 -8.64 -6.25 -3.40
CA GLU A 45 -10.01 -6.77 -3.33
C GLU A 45 -11.08 -5.69 -3.61
N ALA A 46 -10.79 -4.45 -3.24
CA ALA A 46 -11.66 -3.30 -3.51
C ALA A 46 -11.45 -2.67 -4.91
N GLY A 47 -10.49 -3.16 -5.71
CA GLY A 47 -10.16 -2.64 -7.04
C GLY A 47 -9.50 -1.24 -7.04
N LEU A 48 -8.95 -0.81 -5.90
CA LEU A 48 -8.33 0.52 -5.73
C LEU A 48 -6.85 0.53 -6.10
N VAL A 49 -6.19 -0.62 -6.02
CA VAL A 49 -4.82 -0.85 -6.47
C VAL A 49 -4.77 -2.21 -7.16
N GLU A 50 -3.69 -2.48 -7.90
CA GLU A 50 -3.42 -3.80 -8.46
C GLU A 50 -2.12 -4.34 -7.89
N ARG A 51 -2.15 -5.55 -7.32
CA ARG A 51 -0.93 -6.19 -6.79
C ARG A 51 -0.13 -6.89 -7.88
N VAL A 52 0.94 -6.25 -8.34
CA VAL A 52 1.95 -6.88 -9.21
C VAL A 52 3.00 -7.62 -8.39
N HIS A 53 3.29 -8.88 -8.76
CA HIS A 53 4.38 -9.66 -8.17
C HIS A 53 5.71 -9.28 -8.84
N GLY A 54 6.18 -8.05 -8.58
CA GLY A 54 7.55 -7.64 -8.84
C GLY A 54 8.42 -8.04 -7.64
N GLY A 55 9.49 -8.79 -7.89
CA GLY A 55 10.39 -9.36 -6.87
C GLY A 55 10.88 -8.38 -5.81
#